data_AF-A0A2A5X926-F1
#
_entry.id   AF-A0A2A5X926-F1
#
_cell.length_a   1.000
_cell.length_b   1.000
_cell.length_c   1.000
_cell.angle_alpha   90.00
_cell.angle_beta   90.00
_cell.angle_gamma   90.00
#
_symmetry.space_group_name_H-M   'P 1'
#
loop_
_entity.id
_entity.type
_entity.pdbx_description
1 polymer ?
#
loop_
_entity_poly.entity_id
_entity_poly.type
_entity_poly.pdbx_seq_one_letter_code
_entity_poly.pdbx_strand_id
1 'polypeptide(L)'
;MHYNKTMKHQITNKTTLICTCLLLPIIALGQGNLNAQLANEFLKNGQYIKAQELYNDLYNTHKSTNYYQGLIECYFSLNQIDEAERLVKKHTKKDNNVSIMVDYAHVYILKEEQKKAKKKFNDLFKLLESNPQFTISAANKLTKYNYLEEAVKAYEIALKDPSKSSYRFKLARLYGQLNNLEMMYENYLEVVISNKAYLKNVKTMLSRTVSKDSENENNLLLKSILLNKVQQSNNQNIAELLIWLFVQEKNFDAALDQEKALDKKWNLNQKKVFMLADICRKNKAFEVALQCYKYIIEVGPNSKYFIDAQLSLLIVNKELLESDPTSSKEKWKQLEIDYIESLNNLGRTSYTILLIRDLAVLQGFRLHDTEKASRTIKEALNISSASPEDLAECKLIFADILLLQNEIWDAILTYSQVDKAYKHDILGHEAKFRRAKISYYQGDFNWAQAQLDVLKKSTSKLIANNAMELSLLIQDNLNLDTTTVTMEIFSRADLLIYQNKLNEAYATLDSIIIDYQDHSLVDEALFRQYDIKLKQEKKEDASELLDQIINFFSFDILADDAKFAQAQLQENHFKNIDKASELYQDIISNHQDSFFLSESRKRYRILREE
;
A
#
# COMPACT_ATOMS: atom_id res chain seq x y z
N MET A 1 -5.50 -58.39 -92.25
CA MET A 1 -6.49 -57.44 -91.70
C MET A 1 -5.74 -56.34 -90.96
N HIS A 2 -6.02 -55.08 -91.32
CA HIS A 2 -5.61 -53.80 -90.71
C HIS A 2 -4.17 -53.56 -90.20
N TYR A 3 -3.47 -52.72 -90.98
CA TYR A 3 -3.00 -51.36 -90.63
C TYR A 3 -2.16 -51.08 -89.35
N ASN A 4 -1.01 -50.43 -89.62
CA ASN A 4 -0.30 -49.37 -88.88
C ASN A 4 0.29 -49.67 -87.48
N LYS A 5 1.61 -49.58 -87.24
CA LYS A 5 2.58 -48.47 -87.44
C LYS A 5 2.23 -47.24 -86.57
N THR A 6 3.01 -46.98 -85.51
CA THR A 6 3.57 -45.65 -85.21
C THR A 6 4.54 -45.67 -84.01
N MET A 7 5.66 -44.99 -84.22
CA MET A 7 6.63 -44.57 -83.21
C MET A 7 6.00 -43.68 -82.13
N LYS A 8 6.61 -43.66 -80.92
CA LYS A 8 6.99 -42.44 -80.17
C LYS A 8 7.84 -42.85 -78.96
N HIS A 9 9.14 -42.61 -79.02
CA HIS A 9 9.84 -41.42 -78.51
C HIS A 9 10.25 -41.51 -77.03
N GLN A 10 11.57 -41.62 -76.86
CA GLN A 10 12.37 -40.99 -75.81
C GLN A 10 11.67 -39.82 -75.11
N ILE A 11 11.06 -40.02 -73.95
CA ILE A 11 10.88 -38.96 -72.93
C ILE A 11 10.80 -39.62 -71.55
N THR A 12 11.94 -39.99 -70.96
CA THR A 12 12.02 -40.37 -69.53
C THR A 12 12.90 -39.44 -68.69
N ASN A 13 13.31 -38.28 -69.22
CA ASN A 13 14.15 -37.30 -68.50
C ASN A 13 13.65 -35.84 -68.53
N LYS A 14 12.37 -35.58 -68.86
CA LYS A 14 11.82 -34.20 -68.85
C LYS A 14 10.80 -33.89 -67.75
N THR A 15 10.15 -34.89 -67.14
CA THR A 15 9.09 -34.64 -66.13
C THR A 15 9.64 -34.34 -64.73
N THR A 16 10.78 -34.93 -64.34
CA THR A 16 11.48 -34.59 -63.08
C THR A 16 12.19 -33.23 -63.14
N LEU A 17 12.52 -32.73 -64.33
CA LEU A 17 13.11 -31.40 -64.54
C LEU A 17 12.06 -30.27 -64.50
N ILE A 18 10.79 -30.58 -64.78
CA ILE A 18 9.70 -29.58 -64.78
C ILE A 18 9.14 -29.34 -63.36
N CYS A 19 9.15 -30.35 -62.48
CA CYS A 19 8.80 -30.15 -61.06
C CYS A 19 9.90 -29.43 -60.24
N THR A 20 11.17 -29.52 -60.66
CA THR A 20 12.28 -28.79 -60.01
C THR A 20 12.36 -27.33 -60.45
N CYS A 21 11.87 -26.97 -61.64
CA CYS A 21 11.78 -25.58 -62.09
C CYS A 21 10.60 -24.78 -61.51
N LEU A 22 9.60 -25.43 -60.91
CA LEU A 22 8.44 -24.76 -60.30
C LEU A 22 8.63 -24.44 -58.79
N LEU A 23 9.68 -24.94 -58.15
CA LEU A 23 10.01 -24.67 -56.74
C LEU A 23 11.02 -23.52 -56.54
N LEU A 24 11.73 -23.11 -57.59
CA LEU A 24 12.70 -22.02 -57.55
C LEU A 24 12.11 -20.62 -57.20
N PRO A 25 10.84 -20.27 -57.51
CA PRO A 25 10.28 -18.99 -57.06
C PRO A 25 9.97 -18.94 -55.56
N ILE A 26 9.79 -20.09 -54.90
CA ILE A 26 9.38 -20.16 -53.49
C ILE A 26 10.60 -20.00 -52.56
N ILE A 27 11.79 -20.43 -52.99
CA ILE A 27 13.04 -20.27 -52.22
C ILE A 27 13.50 -18.80 -52.19
N ALA A 28 13.26 -18.05 -53.28
CA ALA A 28 13.62 -16.63 -53.36
C ALA A 28 12.79 -15.73 -52.41
N LEU A 29 11.54 -16.09 -52.14
CA LEU A 29 10.68 -15.36 -51.21
C LEU A 29 11.01 -15.66 -49.73
N GLY A 30 11.60 -16.83 -49.44
CA GLY A 30 12.03 -17.21 -48.09
C GLY A 30 13.34 -16.53 -47.64
N GLN A 31 14.29 -16.31 -48.55
CA GLN A 31 15.58 -15.69 -48.24
C GLN A 31 15.47 -14.22 -47.80
N GLY A 32 14.55 -13.45 -48.38
CA GLY A 32 14.34 -12.05 -48.00
C GLY A 32 13.88 -11.88 -46.55
N ASN A 33 13.08 -12.82 -46.03
CA ASN A 33 12.58 -12.79 -44.66
C ASN A 33 13.67 -13.21 -43.65
N LEU A 34 14.51 -14.19 -44.00
CA LEU A 34 15.65 -14.61 -43.19
C LEU A 34 16.70 -13.49 -43.07
N ASN A 35 17.05 -12.82 -44.18
CA ASN A 35 18.00 -11.71 -44.17
C ASN A 35 17.49 -10.52 -43.36
N ALA A 36 16.18 -10.23 -43.41
CA ALA A 36 15.59 -9.18 -42.59
C ALA A 36 15.63 -9.52 -41.08
N GLN A 37 15.41 -10.77 -40.70
CA GLN A 37 15.54 -11.23 -39.32
C GLN A 37 16.99 -11.12 -38.83
N LEU A 38 17.94 -11.60 -39.63
CA LEU A 38 19.37 -11.54 -39.31
C LEU A 38 19.89 -10.11 -39.20
N ALA A 39 19.46 -9.21 -40.10
CA ALA A 39 19.81 -7.79 -40.02
C ALA A 39 19.30 -7.13 -38.73
N ASN A 40 18.06 -7.44 -38.31
CA ASN A 40 17.52 -6.95 -37.03
C ASN A 40 18.28 -7.51 -35.83
N GLU A 41 18.72 -8.76 -35.88
CA GLU A 41 19.53 -9.38 -34.82
C GLU A 41 20.90 -8.72 -34.70
N PHE A 42 21.60 -8.50 -35.82
CA PHE A 42 22.86 -7.78 -35.82
C PHE A 42 22.71 -6.35 -35.31
N LEU A 43 21.64 -5.65 -35.70
CA LEU A 43 21.37 -4.29 -35.22
C LEU A 43 21.15 -4.26 -33.70
N LYS A 44 20.35 -5.19 -33.16
CA LYS A 44 20.11 -5.31 -31.70
C LYS A 44 21.37 -5.65 -30.92
N ASN A 45 22.26 -6.44 -31.51
CA ASN A 45 23.53 -6.84 -30.91
C ASN A 45 24.66 -5.82 -31.11
N GLY A 46 24.37 -4.63 -31.66
CA GLY A 46 25.37 -3.58 -31.91
C GLY A 46 26.36 -3.90 -33.04
N GLN A 47 26.11 -4.94 -33.84
CA GLN A 47 26.96 -5.33 -34.98
C GLN A 47 26.60 -4.51 -36.23
N TYR A 48 26.77 -3.19 -36.15
CA TYR A 48 26.25 -2.24 -37.14
C TYR A 48 26.81 -2.42 -38.55
N ILE A 49 28.07 -2.85 -38.71
CA ILE A 49 28.67 -3.08 -40.03
C ILE A 49 27.98 -4.24 -40.76
N LYS A 50 27.75 -5.36 -40.06
CA LYS A 50 27.07 -6.53 -40.64
C LYS A 50 25.60 -6.23 -40.90
N ALA A 51 24.96 -5.50 -39.98
CA ALA A 51 23.58 -5.04 -40.16
C ALA A 51 23.46 -4.12 -41.38
N GLN A 52 24.39 -3.18 -41.56
CA GLN A 52 24.43 -2.25 -42.68
C GLN A 52 24.50 -2.98 -44.02
N GLU A 53 25.38 -3.98 -44.15
CA GLU A 53 25.54 -4.76 -45.39
C GLU A 53 24.20 -5.39 -45.80
N LEU A 54 23.56 -6.10 -44.87
CA LEU A 54 22.25 -6.73 -45.12
C LEU A 54 21.14 -5.72 -45.38
N TYR A 55 21.07 -4.63 -44.60
CA TYR A 55 20.04 -3.61 -44.81
C TYR A 55 20.22 -2.84 -46.11
N ASN A 56 21.45 -2.65 -46.57
CA ASN A 56 21.72 -1.97 -47.83
C ASN A 56 21.16 -2.79 -49.01
N ASP A 57 21.39 -4.10 -49.01
CA ASP A 57 20.84 -5.02 -50.02
C ASP A 57 19.31 -5.07 -49.97
N LEU A 58 18.75 -5.23 -48.75
CA LEU A 58 17.30 -5.25 -48.55
C LEU A 58 16.64 -3.93 -48.99
N TYR A 59 17.26 -2.79 -48.67
CA TYR A 59 16.75 -1.48 -49.07
C TYR A 59 16.89 -1.24 -50.58
N ASN A 60 17.98 -1.66 -51.22
CA ASN A 60 18.14 -1.48 -52.66
C ASN A 60 17.14 -2.31 -53.47
N THR A 61 16.83 -3.52 -52.99
CA THR A 61 15.85 -4.42 -53.62
C THR A 61 14.41 -3.95 -53.41
N HIS A 62 14.01 -3.71 -52.15
CA HIS A 62 12.59 -3.47 -51.82
C HIS A 62 12.23 -2.00 -51.63
N LYS A 63 13.22 -1.16 -51.29
CA LYS A 63 13.05 0.28 -51.01
C LYS A 63 11.94 0.55 -49.98
N SER A 64 11.79 -0.33 -49.00
CA SER A 64 10.77 -0.27 -47.95
C SER A 64 11.20 0.63 -46.80
N THR A 65 10.24 1.30 -46.16
CA THR A 65 10.46 2.18 -44.99
C THR A 65 11.07 1.43 -43.81
N ASN A 66 10.74 0.14 -43.62
CA ASN A 66 11.32 -0.68 -42.54
C ASN A 66 12.83 -0.88 -42.73
N TYR A 67 13.27 -1.19 -43.95
CA TYR A 67 14.69 -1.37 -44.25
C TYR A 67 15.45 -0.05 -44.25
N TYR A 68 14.78 1.05 -44.64
CA TYR A 68 15.33 2.39 -44.46
C TYR A 68 15.63 2.69 -42.99
N GLN A 69 14.70 2.39 -42.06
CA GLN A 69 14.89 2.65 -40.63
C GLN A 69 16.08 1.86 -40.05
N GLY A 70 16.24 0.59 -40.43
CA GLY A 70 17.42 -0.18 -40.04
C GLY A 70 18.73 0.38 -40.61
N LEU A 71 18.72 0.76 -41.89
CA LEU A 71 19.91 1.27 -42.57
C LEU A 71 20.35 2.64 -42.04
N ILE A 72 19.41 3.57 -41.81
CA ILE A 72 19.72 4.90 -41.30
C ILE A 72 20.28 4.82 -39.87
N GLU A 73 19.78 3.89 -39.05
CA GLU A 73 20.28 3.65 -37.70
C GLU A 73 21.70 3.08 -37.71
N CYS A 74 22.03 2.21 -38.68
CA CYS A 74 23.40 1.77 -38.90
C CYS A 74 24.31 2.94 -39.28
N TYR A 75 23.88 3.80 -40.22
CA TYR A 75 24.67 4.96 -40.63
C TYR A 75 24.94 5.93 -39.48
N PHE A 76 23.95 6.21 -38.63
CA PHE A 76 24.18 7.04 -37.44
C PHE A 76 25.12 6.37 -36.44
N SER A 77 24.95 5.08 -36.17
CA SER A 77 25.79 4.35 -35.22
C SER A 77 27.26 4.22 -35.68
N LEU A 78 27.49 4.22 -36.99
CA LEU A 78 28.82 4.18 -37.60
C LEU A 78 29.39 5.57 -37.92
N ASN A 79 28.70 6.65 -37.53
CA ASN A 79 29.06 8.03 -37.84
C ASN A 79 29.24 8.32 -39.35
N GLN A 80 28.50 7.61 -40.21
CA GLN A 80 28.53 7.76 -41.66
C GLN A 80 27.49 8.78 -42.13
N ILE A 81 27.67 10.05 -41.72
CA ILE A 81 26.63 11.08 -41.83
C ILE A 81 26.35 11.50 -43.29
N ASP A 82 27.34 11.46 -44.17
CA ASP A 82 27.13 11.77 -45.60
C ASP A 82 26.31 10.69 -46.32
N GLU A 83 26.51 9.42 -45.95
CA GLU A 83 25.68 8.32 -46.47
C GLU A 83 24.26 8.39 -45.93
N ALA A 84 24.11 8.75 -44.64
CA ALA A 84 22.81 9.06 -44.06
C ALA A 84 22.10 10.17 -44.83
N GLU A 85 22.78 11.29 -45.13
CA GLU A 85 22.19 12.40 -45.89
C GLU A 85 21.71 11.96 -47.28
N ARG A 86 22.52 11.18 -48.01
CA ARG A 86 22.14 10.65 -49.32
C ARG A 86 20.93 9.71 -49.21
N LEU A 87 20.92 8.84 -48.20
CA LEU A 87 19.82 7.91 -47.95
C LEU A 87 18.53 8.65 -47.66
N VAL A 88 18.53 9.59 -46.71
CA VAL A 88 17.33 10.36 -46.34
C VAL A 88 16.82 11.15 -47.53
N LYS A 89 17.67 11.90 -48.25
CA LYS A 89 17.29 12.64 -49.45
C LYS A 89 16.65 11.76 -50.52
N LYS A 90 17.21 10.56 -50.75
CA LYS A 90 16.69 9.59 -51.71
C LYS A 90 15.33 9.06 -51.26
N HIS A 91 15.17 8.72 -49.98
CA HIS A 91 13.94 8.12 -49.48
C HIS A 91 12.80 9.13 -49.36
N THR A 92 13.06 10.38 -48.92
CA THR A 92 12.04 11.44 -48.80
C THR A 92 11.35 11.74 -50.15
N LYS A 93 12.05 11.59 -51.29
CA LYS A 93 11.44 11.75 -52.62
C LYS A 93 10.41 10.66 -52.95
N LYS A 94 10.52 9.49 -52.32
CA LYS A 94 9.65 8.33 -52.53
C LYS A 94 8.51 8.29 -51.52
N ASP A 95 8.83 8.53 -50.24
CA ASP A 95 7.89 8.50 -49.12
C ASP A 95 8.17 9.70 -48.22
N ASN A 96 7.23 10.64 -48.19
CA ASN A 96 7.33 11.86 -47.38
C ASN A 96 6.59 11.69 -46.05
N ASN A 97 7.09 10.77 -45.21
CA ASN A 97 6.57 10.50 -43.87
C ASN A 97 7.26 11.38 -42.82
N VAL A 98 6.52 11.79 -41.79
CA VAL A 98 7.01 12.57 -40.63
C VAL A 98 8.25 11.98 -39.96
N SER A 99 8.37 10.65 -39.86
CA SER A 99 9.54 10.01 -39.25
C SER A 99 10.83 10.31 -40.04
N ILE A 100 10.73 10.29 -41.37
CA ILE A 100 11.84 10.56 -42.29
C ILE A 100 12.20 12.05 -42.25
N MET A 101 11.21 12.94 -42.09
CA MET A 101 11.46 14.38 -41.93
C MET A 101 12.27 14.67 -40.66
N VAL A 102 11.99 13.96 -39.57
CA VAL A 102 12.78 14.04 -38.33
C VAL A 102 14.19 13.49 -38.54
N ASP A 103 14.36 12.35 -39.22
CA ASP A 103 15.68 11.84 -39.59
C ASP A 103 16.48 12.87 -40.41
N TYR A 104 15.82 13.58 -41.32
CA TYR A 104 16.46 14.60 -42.15
C TYR A 104 16.91 15.81 -41.32
N ALA A 105 16.09 16.25 -40.37
CA ALA A 105 16.49 17.28 -39.43
C ALA A 105 17.69 16.81 -38.58
N HIS A 106 17.67 15.56 -38.10
CA HIS A 106 18.74 14.96 -37.30
C HIS A 106 20.06 14.90 -38.07
N VAL A 107 20.06 14.50 -39.35
CA VAL A 107 21.25 14.56 -40.22
C VAL A 107 21.85 15.97 -40.24
N TYR A 108 21.03 17.00 -40.43
CA TYR A 108 21.54 18.38 -40.44
C TYR A 108 22.07 18.84 -39.08
N ILE A 109 21.51 18.35 -37.97
CA ILE A 109 22.07 18.61 -36.64
C ILE A 109 23.45 17.94 -36.49
N LEU A 110 23.60 16.68 -36.90
CA LEU A 110 24.88 15.96 -36.85
C LEU A 110 25.96 16.58 -37.75
N LYS A 111 25.57 17.31 -38.80
CA LYS A 111 26.47 18.10 -39.67
C LYS A 111 26.70 19.53 -39.18
N GLU A 112 26.20 19.91 -38.01
CA GLU A 112 26.26 21.27 -37.45
C GLU A 112 25.54 22.34 -38.30
N GLU A 113 24.66 21.93 -39.21
CA GLU A 113 23.92 22.82 -40.12
C GLU A 113 22.59 23.29 -39.52
N GLN A 114 22.65 23.96 -38.36
CA GLN A 114 21.50 24.35 -37.52
C GLN A 114 20.38 25.07 -38.28
N LYS A 115 20.71 25.98 -39.21
CA LYS A 115 19.72 26.69 -40.04
C LYS A 115 18.90 25.74 -40.92
N LYS A 116 19.54 24.71 -41.49
CA LYS A 116 18.86 23.72 -42.33
C LYS A 116 18.02 22.76 -41.49
N ALA A 117 18.53 22.33 -40.33
CA ALA A 117 17.77 21.52 -39.38
C ALA A 117 16.49 22.24 -38.92
N LYS A 118 16.60 23.51 -38.49
CA LYS A 118 15.44 24.33 -38.10
C LYS A 118 14.42 24.48 -39.21
N LYS A 119 14.86 24.64 -40.46
CA LYS A 119 13.96 24.64 -41.62
C LYS A 119 13.20 23.32 -41.74
N LYS A 120 13.87 22.17 -41.55
CA LYS A 120 13.22 20.85 -41.58
C LYS A 120 12.23 20.61 -40.45
N PHE A 121 12.52 21.07 -39.24
CA PHE A 121 11.53 21.04 -38.15
C PHE A 121 10.33 21.93 -38.45
N ASN A 122 10.52 23.14 -38.99
CA ASN A 122 9.41 24.00 -39.38
C ASN A 122 8.54 23.39 -40.49
N ASP A 123 9.15 22.72 -41.47
CA ASP A 123 8.43 21.99 -42.51
C ASP A 123 7.59 20.85 -41.89
N LEU A 124 8.15 20.12 -40.92
CA LEU A 124 7.44 19.08 -40.16
C LEU A 124 6.24 19.66 -39.40
N PHE A 125 6.42 20.76 -38.67
CA PHE A 125 5.35 21.38 -37.89
C PHE A 125 4.20 21.88 -38.77
N LYS A 126 4.50 22.50 -39.92
CA LYS A 126 3.47 22.88 -40.90
C LYS A 126 2.69 21.67 -41.44
N LEU A 127 3.37 20.55 -41.66
CA LEU A 127 2.70 19.32 -42.08
C LEU A 127 1.74 18.80 -40.99
N LEU A 128 2.15 18.85 -39.73
CA LEU A 128 1.32 18.43 -38.59
C LEU A 128 0.08 19.32 -38.40
N GLU A 129 0.17 20.63 -38.68
CA GLU A 129 -1.00 21.52 -38.64
C GLU A 129 -2.10 21.07 -39.61
N SER A 130 -1.72 20.59 -40.79
CA SER A 130 -2.68 20.07 -41.78
C SER A 130 -3.01 18.58 -41.59
N ASN A 131 -2.20 17.84 -40.81
CA ASN A 131 -2.32 16.38 -40.64
C ASN A 131 -2.07 15.94 -39.19
N PRO A 132 -2.99 16.24 -38.24
CA PRO A 132 -2.81 15.94 -36.82
C PRO A 132 -2.65 14.44 -36.50
N GLN A 133 -3.09 13.54 -37.40
CA GLN A 133 -2.94 12.09 -37.25
C GLN A 133 -1.48 11.63 -37.17
N PHE A 134 -0.53 12.41 -37.70
CA PHE A 134 0.90 12.06 -37.68
C PHE A 134 1.64 12.51 -36.42
N THR A 135 0.98 13.23 -35.52
CA THR A 135 1.58 13.82 -34.32
C THR A 135 2.31 12.81 -33.45
N ILE A 136 1.68 11.66 -33.16
CA ILE A 136 2.28 10.63 -32.29
C ILE A 136 3.57 10.07 -32.92
N SER A 137 3.55 9.80 -34.22
CA SER A 137 4.71 9.27 -34.94
C SER A 137 5.87 10.27 -34.93
N ALA A 138 5.57 11.54 -35.24
CA ALA A 138 6.55 12.62 -35.21
C ALA A 138 7.15 12.81 -33.80
N ALA A 139 6.30 12.95 -32.78
CA ALA A 139 6.73 13.21 -31.41
C ALA A 139 7.55 12.04 -30.82
N ASN A 140 7.16 10.78 -31.09
CA ASN A 140 7.94 9.62 -30.68
C ASN A 140 9.34 9.62 -31.30
N LYS A 141 9.45 9.96 -32.59
CA LYS A 141 10.74 10.03 -33.29
C LYS A 141 11.61 11.19 -32.79
N LEU A 142 11.00 12.35 -32.52
CA LEU A 142 11.67 13.50 -31.89
C LEU A 142 12.21 13.12 -30.50
N THR A 143 11.38 12.44 -29.69
CA THR A 143 11.79 11.93 -28.37
C THR A 143 12.92 10.92 -28.46
N LYS A 144 12.93 10.03 -29.48
CA LYS A 144 14.02 9.07 -29.71
C LYS A 144 15.37 9.78 -29.86
N TYR A 145 15.41 10.94 -30.52
CA TYR A 145 16.61 11.74 -30.70
C TYR A 145 16.83 12.80 -29.61
N ASN A 146 16.08 12.72 -28.50
CA ASN A 146 16.13 13.67 -27.39
C ASN A 146 15.79 15.13 -27.76
N TYR A 147 15.02 15.33 -28.84
CA TYR A 147 14.47 16.63 -29.25
C TYR A 147 13.14 16.89 -28.51
N LEU A 148 13.25 17.02 -27.19
CA LEU A 148 12.08 17.08 -26.30
C LEU A 148 11.24 18.34 -26.53
N GLU A 149 11.86 19.50 -26.76
CA GLU A 149 11.17 20.77 -27.03
C GLU A 149 10.40 20.72 -28.36
N GLU A 150 10.98 20.11 -29.39
CA GLU A 150 10.30 19.88 -30.67
C GLU A 150 9.14 18.89 -30.51
N ALA A 151 9.32 17.84 -29.69
CA ALA A 151 8.24 16.89 -29.40
C ALA A 151 7.08 17.56 -28.66
N VAL A 152 7.37 18.50 -27.74
CA VAL A 152 6.37 19.36 -27.09
C VAL A 152 5.61 20.18 -28.14
N LYS A 153 6.32 20.92 -29.01
CA LYS A 153 5.69 21.71 -30.09
C LYS A 153 4.79 20.87 -30.99
N ALA A 154 5.20 19.65 -31.33
CA ALA A 154 4.39 18.73 -32.14
C ALA A 154 3.03 18.43 -31.48
N TYR A 155 3.02 18.12 -30.17
CA TYR A 155 1.77 17.88 -29.45
C TYR A 155 0.94 19.14 -29.23
N GLU A 156 1.58 20.30 -28.98
CA GLU A 156 0.86 21.59 -28.85
C GLU A 156 0.10 21.96 -30.13
N ILE A 157 0.71 21.73 -31.29
CA ILE A 157 0.05 21.90 -32.59
C ILE A 157 -1.21 21.03 -32.66
N ALA A 158 -1.12 19.76 -32.24
CA ALA A 158 -2.26 18.86 -32.27
C ALA A 158 -3.35 19.22 -31.26
N LEU A 159 -3.00 19.84 -30.13
CA LEU A 159 -3.96 20.32 -29.13
C LEU A 159 -4.76 21.55 -29.57
N LYS A 160 -4.41 22.19 -30.71
CA LYS A 160 -5.30 23.16 -31.36
C LYS A 160 -6.66 22.52 -31.71
N ASP A 161 -6.72 21.20 -31.90
CA ASP A 161 -7.94 20.41 -32.00
C ASP A 161 -8.38 19.93 -30.59
N PRO A 162 -9.51 20.43 -30.05
CA PRO A 162 -9.98 20.05 -28.71
C PRO A 162 -10.24 18.55 -28.53
N SER A 163 -10.51 17.80 -29.63
CA SER A 163 -10.71 16.35 -29.57
C SER A 163 -9.45 15.57 -29.18
N LYS A 164 -8.27 16.21 -29.25
CA LYS A 164 -6.96 15.61 -28.95
C LYS A 164 -6.49 15.81 -27.51
N SER A 165 -7.39 16.19 -26.59
CA SER A 165 -7.07 16.42 -25.17
C SER A 165 -6.24 15.29 -24.51
N SER A 166 -6.41 14.03 -24.96
CA SER A 166 -5.63 12.89 -24.46
C SER A 166 -4.11 13.02 -24.68
N TYR A 167 -3.65 13.84 -25.63
CA TYR A 167 -2.23 14.10 -25.88
C TYR A 167 -1.55 14.89 -24.76
N ARG A 168 -2.32 15.58 -23.91
CA ARG A 168 -1.80 16.27 -22.74
C ARG A 168 -1.08 15.33 -21.75
N PHE A 169 -1.45 14.04 -21.69
CA PHE A 169 -0.67 13.04 -20.92
C PHE A 169 0.76 12.89 -21.45
N LYS A 170 0.93 12.92 -22.78
CA LYS A 170 2.23 12.81 -23.42
C LYS A 170 3.03 14.09 -23.18
N LEU A 171 2.40 15.25 -23.31
CA LEU A 171 3.01 16.54 -22.98
C LEU A 171 3.46 16.62 -21.53
N ALA A 172 2.62 16.23 -20.58
CA ALA A 172 2.99 16.24 -19.17
C ALA A 172 4.26 15.40 -18.91
N ARG A 173 4.36 14.21 -19.53
CA ARG A 173 5.56 13.38 -19.43
C ARG A 173 6.80 14.07 -20.02
N LEU A 174 6.67 14.71 -21.19
CA LEU A 174 7.78 15.44 -21.81
C LEU A 174 8.22 16.63 -20.95
N TYR A 175 7.27 17.38 -20.40
CA TYR A 175 7.57 18.47 -19.47
C TYR A 175 8.26 18.00 -18.20
N GLY A 176 7.87 16.83 -17.65
CA GLY A 176 8.59 16.20 -16.55
C GLY A 176 10.03 15.82 -16.91
N GLN A 177 10.29 15.33 -18.14
CA GLN A 177 11.66 15.06 -18.61
C GLN A 177 12.50 16.33 -18.80
N LEU A 178 11.84 17.45 -19.13
CA LEU A 178 12.44 18.79 -19.22
C LEU A 178 12.59 19.48 -17.85
N ASN A 179 12.24 18.79 -16.75
CA ASN A 179 12.19 19.35 -15.40
C ASN A 179 11.27 20.58 -15.26
N ASN A 180 10.30 20.74 -16.16
CA ASN A 180 9.27 21.78 -16.10
C ASN A 180 8.02 21.21 -15.42
N LEU A 181 8.06 21.13 -14.09
CA LEU A 181 7.02 20.51 -13.28
C LEU A 181 5.70 21.30 -13.32
N GLU A 182 5.77 22.62 -13.43
CA GLU A 182 4.59 23.47 -13.55
C GLU A 182 3.76 23.07 -14.79
N MET A 183 4.39 23.06 -15.97
CA MET A 183 3.70 22.66 -17.20
C MET A 183 3.28 21.19 -17.21
N MET A 184 4.01 20.32 -16.51
CA MET A 184 3.59 18.94 -16.29
C MET A 184 2.27 18.87 -15.52
N TYR A 185 2.18 19.57 -14.39
CA TYR A 185 0.97 19.58 -13.56
C TYR A 185 -0.20 20.22 -14.29
N GLU A 186 -0.01 21.38 -14.91
CA GLU A 186 -1.05 22.07 -15.70
C GLU A 186 -1.67 21.12 -16.75
N ASN A 187 -0.84 20.39 -17.50
CA ASN A 187 -1.36 19.44 -18.49
C ASN A 187 -2.14 18.28 -17.87
N TYR A 188 -1.74 17.76 -16.70
CA TYR A 188 -2.53 16.74 -16.01
C TYR A 188 -3.88 17.28 -15.51
N LEU A 189 -3.93 18.52 -15.00
CA LEU A 189 -5.16 19.13 -14.53
C LEU A 189 -6.14 19.39 -15.69
N GLU A 190 -5.66 19.92 -16.81
CA GLU A 190 -6.46 20.17 -18.02
C GLU A 190 -7.12 18.88 -18.55
N VAL A 191 -6.40 17.76 -18.50
CA VAL A 191 -6.97 16.45 -18.87
C VAL A 191 -8.16 16.09 -17.98
N VAL A 192 -8.03 16.28 -16.68
CA VAL A 192 -9.05 15.95 -15.68
C VAL A 192 -10.26 16.88 -15.79
N ILE A 193 -10.04 18.15 -16.13
CA ILE A 193 -11.11 19.10 -16.45
C ILE A 193 -11.89 18.61 -17.67
N SER A 194 -11.21 18.15 -18.71
CA SER A 194 -11.86 17.69 -19.94
C SER A 194 -12.66 16.40 -19.78
N ASN A 195 -12.21 15.48 -18.92
CA ASN A 195 -12.92 14.22 -18.67
C ASN A 195 -12.54 13.61 -17.30
N LYS A 196 -13.55 13.47 -16.44
CA LYS A 196 -13.44 12.89 -15.08
C LYS A 196 -12.86 11.48 -15.07
N ALA A 197 -13.04 10.69 -16.14
CA ALA A 197 -12.50 9.33 -16.23
C ALA A 197 -10.97 9.27 -16.07
N TYR A 198 -10.28 10.38 -16.37
CA TYR A 198 -8.83 10.46 -16.23
C TYR A 198 -8.34 10.72 -14.80
N LEU A 199 -9.22 11.07 -13.87
CA LEU A 199 -8.86 11.43 -12.50
C LEU A 199 -8.00 10.35 -11.82
N LYS A 200 -8.37 9.07 -11.97
CA LYS A 200 -7.63 7.94 -11.38
C LYS A 200 -6.21 7.84 -11.93
N ASN A 201 -6.05 7.99 -13.25
CA ASN A 201 -4.75 7.91 -13.91
C ASN A 201 -3.87 9.10 -13.51
N VAL A 202 -4.44 10.30 -13.42
CA VAL A 202 -3.71 11.49 -12.99
C VAL A 202 -3.25 11.37 -11.53
N LYS A 203 -4.12 10.92 -10.61
CA LYS A 203 -3.69 10.64 -9.22
C LYS A 203 -2.49 9.69 -9.18
N THR A 204 -2.51 8.63 -9.98
CA THR A 204 -1.39 7.66 -10.06
C THR A 204 -0.09 8.30 -10.57
N MET A 205 -0.17 9.24 -11.53
CA MET A 205 1.02 9.93 -12.03
C MET A 205 1.54 10.95 -11.03
N LEU A 206 0.66 11.72 -10.39
CA LEU A 206 1.00 12.69 -9.36
C LEU A 206 1.61 12.03 -8.11
N SER A 207 1.19 10.81 -7.74
CA SER A 207 1.78 10.04 -6.63
C SER A 207 3.28 9.79 -6.78
N ARG A 208 3.87 9.96 -7.98
CA ARG A 208 5.30 9.78 -8.19
C ARG A 208 6.13 10.98 -7.75
N THR A 209 5.51 12.16 -7.64
CA THR A 209 6.17 13.41 -7.25
C THR A 209 5.66 13.93 -5.91
N VAL A 210 4.43 13.56 -5.53
CA VAL A 210 3.81 13.92 -4.25
C VAL A 210 4.35 13.05 -3.12
N SER A 211 4.70 13.69 -2.01
CA SER A 211 5.16 13.02 -0.79
C SER A 211 4.18 13.23 0.37
N LYS A 212 4.45 12.60 1.53
CA LYS A 212 3.69 12.84 2.77
C LYS A 212 4.06 14.16 3.45
N ASP A 213 5.21 14.73 3.13
CA ASP A 213 5.68 15.99 3.67
C ASP A 213 4.99 17.16 2.95
N SER A 214 4.21 17.95 3.68
CA SER A 214 3.48 19.10 3.13
C SER A 214 4.38 20.24 2.66
N GLU A 215 5.61 20.30 3.18
CA GLU A 215 6.61 21.32 2.84
C GLU A 215 7.50 20.92 1.66
N ASN A 216 7.31 19.71 1.13
CA ASN A 216 8.02 19.29 -0.07
C ASN A 216 7.73 20.24 -1.24
N GLU A 217 8.78 20.67 -1.95
CA GLU A 217 8.68 21.63 -3.06
C GLU A 217 7.65 21.22 -4.13
N ASN A 218 7.56 19.91 -4.45
CA ASN A 218 6.59 19.40 -5.41
C ASN A 218 5.15 19.53 -4.91
N ASN A 219 4.94 19.29 -3.61
CA ASN A 219 3.64 19.41 -2.96
C ASN A 219 3.19 20.88 -2.94
N LEU A 220 4.09 21.80 -2.54
CA LEU A 220 3.83 23.24 -2.54
C LEU A 220 3.49 23.76 -3.94
N LEU A 221 4.28 23.37 -4.95
CA LEU A 221 4.03 23.75 -6.34
C LEU A 221 2.66 23.24 -6.82
N LEU A 222 2.37 21.94 -6.66
CA LEU A 222 1.08 21.37 -7.07
C LEU A 222 -0.10 22.01 -6.32
N LYS A 223 0.05 22.25 -5.02
CA LYS A 223 -0.96 22.90 -4.18
C LYS A 223 -1.28 24.31 -4.67
N SER A 224 -0.26 25.11 -4.96
CA SER A 224 -0.45 26.48 -5.49
C SER A 224 -1.22 26.49 -6.82
N ILE A 225 -0.88 25.58 -7.73
CA ILE A 225 -1.54 25.43 -9.03
C ILE A 225 -3.01 25.01 -8.83
N LEU A 226 -3.25 23.98 -8.01
CA LEU A 226 -4.60 23.48 -7.71
C LEU A 226 -5.47 24.57 -7.09
N LEU A 227 -4.97 25.31 -6.09
CA LEU A 227 -5.72 26.39 -5.44
C LEU A 227 -6.13 27.47 -6.44
N ASN A 228 -5.19 27.90 -7.30
CA ASN A 228 -5.48 28.87 -8.35
C ASN A 228 -6.56 28.34 -9.32
N LYS A 229 -6.48 27.06 -9.72
CA LYS A 229 -7.46 26.46 -10.64
C LYS A 229 -8.83 26.25 -10.01
N VAL A 230 -8.91 25.94 -8.72
CA VAL A 230 -10.20 25.86 -8.00
C VAL A 230 -10.89 27.22 -8.02
N GLN A 231 -10.15 28.30 -7.76
CA GLN A 231 -10.69 29.66 -7.75
C GLN A 231 -11.19 30.10 -9.14
N GLN A 232 -10.47 29.74 -10.21
CA GLN A 232 -10.81 30.13 -11.58
C GLN A 232 -11.95 29.30 -12.20
N SER A 233 -11.92 27.97 -12.04
CA SER A 233 -12.75 27.05 -12.82
C SER A 233 -14.01 26.58 -12.10
N ASN A 234 -14.05 26.70 -10.76
CA ASN A 234 -15.08 26.09 -9.92
C ASN A 234 -15.37 24.60 -10.26
N ASN A 235 -14.35 23.88 -10.74
CA ASN A 235 -14.49 22.52 -11.25
C ASN A 235 -14.38 21.48 -10.13
N GLN A 236 -15.36 20.59 -10.03
CA GLN A 236 -15.40 19.53 -9.02
C GLN A 236 -14.19 18.59 -9.06
N ASN A 237 -13.67 18.27 -10.26
CA ASN A 237 -12.58 17.32 -10.38
C ASN A 237 -11.25 17.92 -9.87
N ILE A 238 -11.06 19.23 -10.02
CA ILE A 238 -9.89 19.94 -9.47
C ILE A 238 -9.98 20.00 -7.95
N ALA A 239 -11.15 20.31 -7.41
CA ALA A 239 -11.35 20.29 -5.96
C ALA A 239 -11.11 18.87 -5.38
N GLU A 240 -11.52 17.82 -6.10
CA GLU A 240 -11.25 16.42 -5.71
C GLU A 240 -9.75 16.05 -5.77
N LEU A 241 -8.96 16.70 -6.63
CA LEU A 241 -7.49 16.56 -6.64
C LEU A 241 -6.84 17.31 -5.48
N LEU A 242 -7.34 18.49 -5.12
CA LEU A 242 -6.86 19.25 -3.96
C LEU A 242 -7.10 18.49 -2.66
N ILE A 243 -8.29 17.93 -2.46
CA ILE A 243 -8.59 17.07 -1.31
C ILE A 243 -7.68 15.84 -1.31
N TRP A 244 -7.47 15.22 -2.47
CA TRP A 244 -6.58 14.07 -2.59
C TRP A 244 -5.14 14.41 -2.17
N LEU A 245 -4.63 15.59 -2.56
CA LEU A 245 -3.31 16.07 -2.14
C LEU A 245 -3.24 16.24 -0.62
N PHE A 246 -4.22 16.90 0.00
CA PHE A 246 -4.28 17.04 1.46
C PHE A 246 -4.29 15.69 2.18
N VAL A 247 -5.01 14.70 1.64
CA VAL A 247 -4.99 13.32 2.18
C VAL A 247 -3.61 12.66 2.03
N GLN A 248 -2.88 12.89 0.93
CA GLN A 248 -1.50 12.37 0.80
C GLN A 248 -0.55 13.01 1.80
N GLU A 249 -0.70 14.31 2.05
CA GLU A 249 0.04 15.10 3.04
C GLU A 249 -0.39 14.81 4.49
N LYS A 250 -1.40 13.95 4.70
CA LYS A 250 -2.06 13.72 5.99
C LYS A 250 -2.63 14.99 6.65
N ASN A 251 -2.84 16.04 5.86
CA ASN A 251 -3.54 17.24 6.30
C ASN A 251 -5.06 17.01 6.26
N PHE A 252 -5.53 16.18 7.19
CA PHE A 252 -6.92 15.72 7.20
C PHE A 252 -7.91 16.83 7.54
N ASP A 253 -7.52 17.82 8.35
CA ASP A 253 -8.35 18.99 8.66
C ASP A 253 -8.67 19.79 7.39
N ALA A 254 -7.66 20.13 6.59
CA ALA A 254 -7.87 20.82 5.31
C ALA A 254 -8.69 19.97 4.33
N ALA A 255 -8.48 18.66 4.29
CA ALA A 255 -9.28 17.75 3.48
C ALA A 255 -10.76 17.76 3.91
N LEU A 256 -11.04 17.78 5.21
CA LEU A 256 -12.40 17.82 5.76
C LEU A 256 -13.10 19.13 5.44
N ASP A 257 -12.43 20.27 5.62
CA ASP A 257 -13.01 21.58 5.31
C ASP A 257 -13.43 21.69 3.84
N GLN A 258 -12.57 21.20 2.93
CA GLN A 258 -12.89 21.15 1.50
C GLN A 258 -14.05 20.18 1.22
N GLU A 259 -14.05 18.97 1.77
CA GLU A 259 -15.14 18.01 1.56
C GLU A 259 -16.48 18.53 2.08
N LYS A 260 -16.51 19.20 3.24
CA LYS A 260 -17.71 19.87 3.77
C LYS A 260 -18.20 20.97 2.82
N ALA A 261 -17.29 21.80 2.30
CA ALA A 261 -17.65 22.86 1.36
C ALA A 261 -18.23 22.30 0.06
N LEU A 262 -17.64 21.22 -0.49
CA LEU A 262 -18.14 20.56 -1.69
C LEU A 262 -19.48 19.86 -1.47
N ASP A 263 -19.64 19.18 -0.34
CA ASP A 263 -20.88 18.49 0.02
C ASP A 263 -22.05 19.48 0.14
N LYS A 264 -21.86 20.60 0.83
CA LYS A 264 -22.87 21.68 0.93
C LYS A 264 -23.22 22.28 -0.43
N LYS A 265 -22.22 22.44 -1.29
CA LYS A 265 -22.39 23.08 -2.60
C LYS A 265 -23.13 22.20 -3.61
N TRP A 266 -22.85 20.90 -3.61
CA TRP A 266 -23.34 19.97 -4.65
C TRP A 266 -24.25 18.86 -4.12
N ASN A 267 -24.61 18.90 -2.83
CA ASN A 267 -25.46 17.91 -2.17
C ASN A 267 -24.99 16.47 -2.43
N LEU A 268 -23.74 16.17 -2.03
CA LEU A 268 -23.08 14.90 -2.33
C LEU A 268 -23.52 13.74 -1.40
N ASN A 269 -24.60 13.93 -0.65
CA ASN A 269 -25.15 12.99 0.33
C ASN A 269 -24.09 12.50 1.35
N GLN A 270 -23.10 13.33 1.65
CA GLN A 270 -22.04 13.08 2.63
C GLN A 270 -21.16 11.85 2.38
N LYS A 271 -21.32 11.17 1.23
CA LYS A 271 -20.57 9.95 0.90
C LYS A 271 -19.07 10.15 1.02
N LYS A 272 -18.57 11.28 0.52
CA LYS A 272 -17.13 11.58 0.52
C LYS A 272 -16.61 11.91 1.91
N VAL A 273 -17.37 12.65 2.72
CA VAL A 273 -17.05 12.90 4.13
C VAL A 273 -17.02 11.59 4.93
N PHE A 274 -17.99 10.69 4.69
CA PHE A 274 -18.00 9.36 5.32
C PHE A 274 -16.77 8.52 4.96
N MET A 275 -16.38 8.53 3.67
CA MET A 275 -15.16 7.85 3.22
C MET A 275 -13.88 8.48 3.81
N LEU A 276 -13.84 9.81 3.93
CA LEU A 276 -12.72 10.51 4.57
C LEU A 276 -12.58 10.11 6.04
N ALA A 277 -13.70 9.96 6.76
CA ALA A 277 -13.71 9.53 8.15
C ALA A 277 -12.99 8.18 8.35
N ASP A 278 -13.27 7.18 7.50
CA ASP A 278 -12.60 5.87 7.55
C ASP A 278 -11.10 5.96 7.19
N ILE A 279 -10.72 6.84 6.26
CA ILE A 279 -9.31 7.12 5.95
C ILE A 279 -8.61 7.71 7.17
N CYS A 280 -9.22 8.71 7.82
CA CYS A 280 -8.70 9.35 9.02
C CYS A 280 -8.54 8.33 10.17
N ARG A 281 -9.58 7.51 10.42
CA ARG A 281 -9.57 6.44 11.42
C ARG A 281 -8.42 5.45 11.19
N LYS A 282 -8.28 4.94 9.96
CA LYS A 282 -7.18 4.02 9.59
C LYS A 282 -5.79 4.64 9.73
N ASN A 283 -5.69 5.97 9.64
CA ASN A 283 -4.45 6.72 9.85
C ASN A 283 -4.28 7.20 11.31
N LYS A 284 -5.14 6.77 12.25
CA LYS A 284 -5.18 7.20 13.65
C LYS A 284 -5.43 8.71 13.85
N ALA A 285 -5.94 9.39 12.84
CA ALA A 285 -6.41 10.78 12.94
C ALA A 285 -7.84 10.81 13.48
N PHE A 286 -8.01 10.29 14.70
CA PHE A 286 -9.32 10.02 15.29
C PHE A 286 -10.15 11.30 15.46
N GLU A 287 -9.54 12.40 15.90
CA GLU A 287 -10.24 13.67 16.07
C GLU A 287 -10.92 14.16 14.78
N VAL A 288 -10.19 14.12 13.65
CA VAL A 288 -10.76 14.51 12.36
C VAL A 288 -11.82 13.51 11.90
N ALA A 289 -11.62 12.21 12.15
CA ALA A 289 -12.64 11.19 11.87
C ALA A 289 -13.95 11.46 12.65
N LEU A 290 -13.85 11.82 13.94
CA LEU A 290 -15.00 12.22 14.75
C LEU A 290 -15.69 13.46 14.18
N GLN A 291 -14.94 14.48 13.77
CA GLN A 291 -15.52 15.65 13.12
C GLN A 291 -16.23 15.33 11.81
N CYS A 292 -15.72 14.36 11.03
CA CYS A 292 -16.40 13.87 9.83
C CYS A 292 -17.76 13.26 10.18
N TYR A 293 -17.80 12.33 11.13
CA TYR A 293 -19.06 11.67 11.52
C TYR A 293 -20.05 12.64 12.17
N LYS A 294 -19.58 13.56 13.03
CA LYS A 294 -20.41 14.63 13.62
C LYS A 294 -21.10 15.47 12.55
N TYR A 295 -20.39 15.87 11.49
CA TYR A 295 -20.99 16.60 10.37
C TYR A 295 -22.12 15.82 9.70
N ILE A 296 -21.98 14.51 9.53
CA ILE A 296 -23.04 13.66 8.93
C ILE A 296 -24.25 13.56 9.86
N ILE A 297 -24.02 13.46 11.16
CA ILE A 297 -25.07 13.40 12.18
C ILE A 297 -25.82 14.74 12.26
N GLU A 298 -25.13 15.87 12.12
CA GLU A 298 -25.74 17.21 12.08
C GLU A 298 -26.69 17.39 10.88
N VAL A 299 -26.43 16.72 9.74
CA VAL A 299 -27.36 16.70 8.59
C VAL A 299 -28.66 15.94 8.93
N GLY A 300 -28.60 15.01 9.88
CA GLY A 300 -29.75 14.28 10.39
C GLY A 300 -30.19 13.08 9.55
N PRO A 301 -31.37 12.51 9.84
CA PRO A 301 -31.88 11.27 9.24
C PRO A 301 -32.05 11.30 7.71
N ASN A 302 -31.98 12.47 7.08
CA ASN A 302 -32.00 12.62 5.63
C ASN A 302 -30.73 12.07 4.96
N SER A 303 -29.62 11.97 5.70
CA SER A 303 -28.40 11.35 5.19
C SER A 303 -28.52 9.83 5.19
N LYS A 304 -28.14 9.21 4.07
CA LYS A 304 -28.06 7.74 3.96
C LYS A 304 -27.04 7.12 4.92
N TYR A 305 -26.09 7.92 5.40
CA TYR A 305 -25.02 7.51 6.31
C TYR A 305 -25.29 7.89 7.76
N PHE A 306 -26.49 8.39 8.08
CA PHE A 306 -26.80 8.89 9.43
C PHE A 306 -26.55 7.84 10.52
N ILE A 307 -27.12 6.65 10.34
CA ILE A 307 -26.98 5.55 11.31
C ILE A 307 -25.54 5.03 11.35
N ASP A 308 -24.94 4.77 10.18
CA ASP A 308 -23.55 4.29 10.10
C ASP A 308 -22.57 5.28 10.75
N ALA A 309 -22.82 6.59 10.63
CA ALA A 309 -22.01 7.63 11.27
C ALA A 309 -22.16 7.64 12.80
N GLN A 310 -23.38 7.42 13.33
CA GLN A 310 -23.59 7.29 14.77
C GLN A 310 -22.83 6.08 15.33
N LEU A 311 -22.92 4.93 14.65
CA LEU A 311 -22.19 3.71 15.05
C LEU A 311 -20.67 3.93 14.97
N SER A 312 -20.20 4.48 13.86
CA SER A 312 -18.76 4.71 13.65
C SER A 312 -18.18 5.74 14.62
N LEU A 313 -18.97 6.73 15.04
CA LEU A 313 -18.55 7.72 16.03
C LEU A 313 -18.24 7.07 17.38
N LEU A 314 -19.04 6.10 17.82
CA LEU A 314 -18.78 5.34 19.05
C LEU A 314 -17.52 4.48 18.93
N ILE A 315 -17.34 3.81 17.79
CA ILE A 315 -16.16 3.00 17.49
C ILE A 315 -14.89 3.87 17.52
N VAL A 316 -14.91 5.03 16.87
CA VAL A 316 -13.75 5.94 16.85
C VAL A 316 -13.49 6.55 18.21
N ASN A 317 -14.52 6.93 18.97
CA ASN A 317 -14.34 7.41 20.34
C ASN A 317 -13.67 6.33 21.22
N LYS A 318 -14.10 5.07 21.09
CA LYS A 318 -13.44 3.94 21.75
C LYS A 318 -11.97 3.85 21.33
N GLU A 319 -11.68 3.79 20.04
CA GLU A 319 -10.29 3.69 19.52
C GLU A 319 -9.42 4.87 19.97
N LEU A 320 -9.97 6.09 20.05
CA LEU A 320 -9.30 7.27 20.56
C LEU A 320 -8.91 7.09 22.04
N LEU A 321 -9.86 6.65 22.88
CA LEU A 321 -9.57 6.39 24.29
C LEU A 321 -8.57 5.23 24.49
N GLU A 322 -8.63 4.18 23.66
CA GLU A 322 -7.65 3.09 23.69
C GLU A 322 -6.25 3.54 23.27
N SER A 323 -6.15 4.56 22.42
CA SER A 323 -4.87 5.11 21.96
C SER A 323 -4.19 6.04 22.96
N ASP A 324 -4.93 6.53 23.97
CA ASP A 324 -4.42 7.40 25.03
C ASP A 324 -4.35 6.62 26.36
N PRO A 325 -3.15 6.17 26.78
CA PRO A 325 -2.96 5.45 28.03
C PRO A 325 -3.34 6.26 29.29
N THR A 326 -3.53 7.58 29.16
CA THR A 326 -3.93 8.48 30.25
C THR A 326 -5.44 8.72 30.31
N SER A 327 -6.22 7.99 29.49
CA SER A 327 -7.67 8.09 29.47
C SER A 327 -8.28 7.74 30.83
N SER A 328 -8.86 8.75 31.48
CA SER A 328 -9.45 8.58 32.81
C SER A 328 -10.67 7.66 32.79
N LYS A 329 -10.97 7.04 33.94
CA LYS A 329 -12.14 6.19 34.12
C LYS A 329 -13.46 6.92 33.84
N GLU A 330 -13.50 8.24 34.05
CA GLU A 330 -14.65 9.10 33.75
C GLU A 330 -14.93 9.17 32.26
N LYS A 331 -13.90 9.29 31.40
CA LYS A 331 -14.07 9.26 29.95
C LYS A 331 -14.67 7.94 29.48
N TRP A 332 -14.22 6.82 30.05
CA TRP A 332 -14.78 5.50 29.77
C TRP A 332 -16.24 5.36 30.22
N LYS A 333 -16.60 5.92 31.38
CA LYS A 333 -17.99 5.97 31.84
C LYS A 333 -18.87 6.85 30.95
N GLN A 334 -18.35 7.97 30.47
CA GLN A 334 -19.09 8.80 29.52
C GLN A 334 -19.34 8.04 28.22
N LEU A 335 -18.32 7.35 27.69
CA LEU A 335 -18.50 6.52 26.50
C LEU A 335 -19.54 5.41 26.74
N GLU A 336 -19.57 4.79 27.91
CA GLU A 336 -20.62 3.83 28.27
C GLU A 336 -22.03 4.44 28.15
N ILE A 337 -22.22 5.67 28.67
CA ILE A 337 -23.49 6.40 28.58
C ILE A 337 -23.86 6.61 27.11
N ASP A 338 -22.92 7.09 26.30
CA ASP A 338 -23.13 7.36 24.87
C ASP A 338 -23.56 6.09 24.10
N TYR A 339 -22.96 4.94 24.42
CA TYR A 339 -23.35 3.63 23.88
C TYR A 339 -24.78 3.26 24.29
N ILE A 340 -25.13 3.41 25.57
CA ILE A 340 -26.47 3.08 26.09
C ILE A 340 -27.53 3.97 25.44
N GLU A 341 -27.29 5.27 25.34
CA GLU A 341 -28.20 6.22 24.68
C GLU A 341 -28.40 5.87 23.20
N SER A 342 -27.31 5.57 22.49
CA SER A 342 -27.37 5.18 21.08
C SER A 342 -28.15 3.88 20.89
N LEU A 343 -27.95 2.88 21.75
CA LEU A 343 -28.71 1.62 21.72
C LEU A 343 -30.19 1.80 22.09
N ASN A 344 -30.51 2.77 22.94
CA ASN A 344 -31.90 3.11 23.26
C ASN A 344 -32.60 3.79 22.07
N ASN A 345 -31.88 4.61 21.30
CA ASN A 345 -32.40 5.31 20.13
C ASN A 345 -32.52 4.40 18.89
N LEU A 346 -31.50 3.59 18.61
CA LEU A 346 -31.42 2.70 17.45
C LEU A 346 -32.10 1.35 17.67
N GLY A 347 -32.34 0.99 18.94
CA GLY A 347 -32.83 -0.31 19.36
C GLY A 347 -31.71 -1.35 19.46
N ARG A 348 -32.01 -2.43 20.20
CA ARG A 348 -31.15 -3.62 20.33
C ARG A 348 -31.63 -4.66 19.31
N THR A 349 -30.98 -4.67 18.14
CA THR A 349 -31.38 -5.50 16.99
C THR A 349 -30.17 -6.22 16.41
N SER A 350 -30.38 -7.07 15.41
CA SER A 350 -29.29 -7.71 14.67
C SER A 350 -28.34 -6.70 14.03
N TYR A 351 -28.81 -5.50 13.68
CA TYR A 351 -27.98 -4.45 13.10
C TYR A 351 -27.07 -3.75 14.13
N THR A 352 -27.47 -3.71 15.41
CA THR A 352 -26.69 -3.07 16.50
C THR A 352 -25.97 -4.07 17.40
N ILE A 353 -26.01 -5.37 17.08
CA ILE A 353 -25.48 -6.43 17.94
C ILE A 353 -23.99 -6.27 18.27
N LEU A 354 -23.16 -5.90 17.29
CA LEU A 354 -21.73 -5.68 17.51
C LEU A 354 -21.46 -4.46 18.40
N LEU A 355 -22.37 -3.48 18.42
CA LEU A 355 -22.30 -2.35 19.34
C LEU A 355 -22.63 -2.79 20.78
N ILE A 356 -23.60 -3.69 20.96
CA ILE A 356 -23.91 -4.29 22.28
C ILE A 356 -22.72 -5.12 22.78
N ARG A 357 -22.09 -5.89 21.89
CA ARG A 357 -20.86 -6.62 22.19
C ARG A 357 -19.75 -5.68 22.64
N ASP A 358 -19.51 -4.59 21.91
CA ASP A 358 -18.47 -3.62 22.24
C ASP A 358 -18.74 -2.90 23.56
N LEU A 359 -20.01 -2.63 23.89
CA LEU A 359 -20.43 -2.14 25.21
C LEU A 359 -20.07 -3.13 26.32
N ALA A 360 -20.33 -4.42 26.12
CA ALA A 360 -19.95 -5.44 27.10
C ALA A 360 -18.42 -5.53 27.28
N VAL A 361 -17.65 -5.40 26.18
CA VAL A 361 -16.18 -5.32 26.26
C VAL A 361 -15.75 -4.11 27.09
N LEU A 362 -16.31 -2.93 26.83
CA LEU A 362 -16.01 -1.71 27.59
C LEU A 362 -16.31 -1.92 29.08
N GLN A 363 -17.49 -2.46 29.41
CA GLN A 363 -17.90 -2.73 30.79
C GLN A 363 -16.95 -3.69 31.50
N GLY A 364 -16.60 -4.81 30.88
CA GLY A 364 -15.79 -5.86 31.50
C GLY A 364 -14.31 -5.52 31.55
N PHE A 365 -13.74 -5.02 30.45
CA PHE A 365 -12.29 -4.86 30.28
C PHE A 365 -11.76 -3.45 30.55
N ARG A 366 -12.62 -2.42 30.56
CA ARG A 366 -12.21 -1.03 30.85
C ARG A 366 -12.80 -0.53 32.16
N LEU A 367 -14.07 -0.80 32.43
CA LEU A 367 -14.74 -0.36 33.67
C LEU A 367 -14.63 -1.40 34.81
N HIS A 368 -14.29 -2.64 34.46
CA HIS A 368 -14.20 -3.79 35.37
C HIS A 368 -15.51 -4.12 36.10
N ASP A 369 -16.65 -3.87 35.44
CA ASP A 369 -17.98 -4.29 35.88
C ASP A 369 -18.38 -5.56 35.10
N THR A 370 -17.85 -6.69 35.54
CA THR A 370 -18.03 -8.00 34.89
C THR A 370 -19.49 -8.46 34.93
N GLU A 371 -20.24 -8.14 35.98
CA GLU A 371 -21.66 -8.47 36.12
C GLU A 371 -22.53 -7.69 35.13
N LYS A 372 -22.25 -6.39 34.95
CA LYS A 372 -22.93 -5.58 33.92
C LYS A 372 -22.55 -6.07 32.52
N ALA A 373 -21.27 -6.33 32.26
CA ALA A 373 -20.81 -6.89 30.99
C ALA A 373 -21.50 -8.22 30.65
N SER A 374 -21.62 -9.12 31.63
CA SER A 374 -22.28 -10.43 31.48
C SER A 374 -23.76 -10.29 31.12
N ARG A 375 -24.47 -9.34 31.75
CA ARG A 375 -25.87 -9.02 31.38
C ARG A 375 -25.96 -8.48 29.96
N THR A 376 -25.15 -7.50 29.61
CA THR A 376 -25.16 -6.86 28.28
C THR A 376 -24.83 -7.84 27.16
N ILE A 377 -23.81 -8.70 27.32
CA ILE A 377 -23.48 -9.68 26.27
C ILE A 377 -24.55 -10.77 26.13
N LYS A 378 -25.21 -11.17 27.23
CA LYS A 378 -26.36 -12.10 27.19
C LYS A 378 -27.56 -11.49 26.45
N GLU A 379 -27.78 -10.18 26.56
CA GLU A 379 -28.78 -9.49 25.73
C GLU A 379 -28.49 -9.66 24.23
N ALA A 380 -27.24 -9.45 23.82
CA ALA A 380 -26.83 -9.64 22.42
C ALA A 380 -27.06 -11.08 21.93
N LEU A 381 -26.71 -12.08 22.76
CA LEU A 381 -26.87 -13.50 22.44
C LEU A 381 -28.34 -13.95 22.31
N ASN A 382 -29.28 -13.21 22.91
CA ASN A 382 -30.71 -13.50 22.84
C ASN A 382 -31.40 -12.91 21.60
N ILE A 383 -30.68 -12.18 20.74
CA ILE A 383 -31.21 -11.60 19.50
C ILE A 383 -31.33 -12.70 18.44
N SER A 384 -32.52 -13.31 18.34
CA SER A 384 -32.78 -14.45 17.43
C SER A 384 -32.68 -14.12 15.94
N SER A 385 -32.77 -12.84 15.56
CA SER A 385 -32.62 -12.38 14.17
C SER A 385 -31.17 -12.12 13.77
N ALA A 386 -30.21 -12.25 14.68
CA ALA A 386 -28.80 -12.02 14.40
C ALA A 386 -28.20 -13.13 13.52
N SER A 387 -27.17 -12.77 12.76
CA SER A 387 -26.44 -13.76 11.97
C SER A 387 -25.70 -14.75 12.90
N PRO A 388 -25.51 -16.01 12.49
CA PRO A 388 -24.68 -16.95 13.23
C PRO A 388 -23.27 -16.41 13.52
N GLU A 389 -22.70 -15.67 12.57
CA GLU A 389 -21.36 -15.07 12.67
C GLU A 389 -21.30 -14.00 13.77
N ASP A 390 -22.26 -13.06 13.79
CA ASP A 390 -22.32 -12.02 14.83
C ASP A 390 -22.54 -12.62 16.22
N LEU A 391 -23.38 -13.67 16.31
CA LEU A 391 -23.58 -14.41 17.55
C LEU A 391 -22.31 -15.13 18.00
N ALA A 392 -21.51 -15.67 17.06
CA ALA A 392 -20.23 -16.29 17.37
C ALA A 392 -19.22 -15.26 17.89
N GLU A 393 -19.15 -14.06 17.30
CA GLU A 393 -18.35 -12.95 17.82
C GLU A 393 -18.79 -12.55 19.23
N CYS A 394 -20.09 -12.49 19.49
CA CYS A 394 -20.61 -12.25 20.84
C CYS A 394 -20.27 -13.37 21.82
N LYS A 395 -20.30 -14.64 21.38
CA LYS A 395 -19.94 -15.80 22.23
C LYS A 395 -18.48 -15.77 22.63
N LEU A 396 -17.57 -15.36 21.73
CA LEU A 396 -16.16 -15.19 22.07
C LEU A 396 -15.97 -14.19 23.21
N ILE A 397 -16.65 -13.03 23.13
CA ILE A 397 -16.62 -12.03 24.21
C ILE A 397 -17.32 -12.52 25.47
N PHE A 398 -18.41 -13.28 25.37
CA PHE A 398 -19.05 -13.87 26.53
C PHE A 398 -18.11 -14.82 27.28
N ALA A 399 -17.38 -15.67 26.56
CA ALA A 399 -16.36 -16.54 27.13
C ALA A 399 -15.20 -15.75 27.78
N ASP A 400 -14.78 -14.64 27.16
CA ASP A 400 -13.79 -13.73 27.76
C ASP A 400 -14.28 -13.16 29.11
N ILE A 401 -15.55 -12.74 29.17
CA ILE A 401 -16.17 -12.22 30.39
C ILE A 401 -16.32 -13.31 31.46
N LEU A 402 -16.65 -14.55 31.07
CA LEU A 402 -16.67 -15.69 31.99
C LEU A 402 -15.27 -15.94 32.58
N LEU A 403 -14.22 -15.83 31.77
CA LEU A 403 -12.85 -15.95 32.25
C LEU A 403 -12.45 -14.81 33.21
N LEU A 404 -12.92 -13.58 32.97
CA LEU A 404 -12.80 -12.47 33.94
C LEU A 404 -13.48 -12.79 35.27
N GLN A 405 -14.62 -13.48 35.23
CA GLN A 405 -15.38 -13.93 36.41
C GLN A 405 -14.79 -15.19 37.06
N ASN A 406 -13.68 -15.73 36.55
CA ASN A 406 -13.05 -16.98 36.99
C ASN A 406 -13.91 -18.24 36.73
N GLU A 407 -14.89 -18.17 35.83
CA GLU A 407 -15.73 -19.30 35.39
C GLU A 407 -15.04 -20.05 34.23
N ILE A 408 -13.91 -20.68 34.54
CA ILE A 408 -12.99 -21.25 33.55
C ILE A 408 -13.65 -22.33 32.68
N TRP A 409 -14.43 -23.22 33.29
CA TRP A 409 -15.07 -24.33 32.58
C TRP A 409 -16.11 -23.87 31.57
N ASP A 410 -16.93 -22.88 31.95
CA ASP A 410 -17.92 -22.29 31.06
C ASP A 410 -17.24 -21.52 29.93
N ALA A 411 -16.16 -20.78 30.21
CA ALA A 411 -15.36 -20.12 29.18
C ALA A 411 -14.82 -21.13 28.15
N ILE A 412 -14.19 -22.23 28.60
CA ILE A 412 -13.70 -23.31 27.72
C ILE A 412 -14.84 -23.88 26.87
N LEU A 413 -15.99 -24.18 27.49
CA LEU A 413 -17.13 -24.74 26.80
C LEU A 413 -17.63 -23.78 25.71
N THR A 414 -17.79 -22.50 26.03
CA THR A 414 -18.27 -21.49 25.08
C THR A 414 -17.28 -21.28 23.93
N TYR A 415 -15.97 -21.19 24.19
CA TYR A 415 -14.99 -21.15 23.09
C TYR A 415 -15.03 -22.41 22.24
N SER A 416 -15.18 -23.59 22.86
CA SER A 416 -15.24 -24.87 22.14
C SER A 416 -16.43 -24.95 21.18
N GLN A 417 -17.55 -24.32 21.54
CA GLN A 417 -18.71 -24.22 20.65
C GLN A 417 -18.39 -23.39 19.40
N VAL A 418 -17.67 -22.27 19.55
CA VAL A 418 -17.26 -21.42 18.42
C VAL A 418 -16.22 -22.11 17.55
N ASP A 419 -15.18 -22.70 18.17
CA ASP A 419 -14.14 -23.49 17.49
C ASP A 419 -14.76 -24.61 16.64
N LYS A 420 -15.70 -25.38 17.21
CA LYS A 420 -16.38 -26.45 16.50
C LYS A 420 -17.25 -25.96 15.34
N ALA A 421 -17.93 -24.83 15.50
CA ALA A 421 -18.81 -24.26 14.48
C ALA A 421 -18.04 -23.61 13.31
N TYR A 422 -16.87 -23.01 13.59
CA TYR A 422 -16.09 -22.20 12.66
C TYR A 422 -14.67 -22.74 12.44
N LYS A 423 -14.52 -24.07 12.44
CA LYS A 423 -13.23 -24.79 12.50
C LYS A 423 -12.13 -24.32 11.54
N HIS A 424 -12.51 -23.85 10.36
CA HIS A 424 -11.57 -23.42 9.31
C HIS A 424 -11.56 -21.91 9.07
N ASP A 425 -12.38 -21.16 9.82
CA ASP A 425 -12.51 -19.72 9.71
C ASP A 425 -11.71 -19.02 10.81
N ILE A 426 -11.53 -17.71 10.63
CA ILE A 426 -10.80 -16.85 11.58
C ILE A 426 -11.43 -16.93 12.98
N LEU A 427 -12.77 -17.00 13.08
CA LEU A 427 -13.48 -17.11 14.36
C LEU A 427 -13.13 -18.40 15.11
N GLY A 428 -13.03 -19.54 14.42
CA GLY A 428 -12.64 -20.80 15.08
C GLY A 428 -11.17 -20.80 15.48
N HIS A 429 -10.30 -20.20 14.66
CA HIS A 429 -8.89 -20.01 15.01
C HIS A 429 -8.72 -19.12 16.26
N GLU A 430 -9.47 -18.03 16.36
CA GLU A 430 -9.48 -17.15 17.55
C GLU A 430 -10.00 -17.90 18.79
N ALA A 431 -11.11 -18.65 18.65
CA ALA A 431 -11.65 -19.48 19.71
C ALA A 431 -10.62 -20.50 20.22
N LYS A 432 -9.93 -21.19 19.30
CA LYS A 432 -8.90 -22.17 19.62
C LYS A 432 -7.69 -21.53 20.28
N PHE A 433 -7.27 -20.34 19.86
CA PHE A 433 -6.18 -19.61 20.50
C PHE A 433 -6.54 -19.25 21.96
N ARG A 434 -7.75 -18.75 22.20
CA ARG A 434 -8.22 -18.44 23.56
C ARG A 434 -8.33 -19.68 24.45
N ARG A 435 -8.71 -20.83 23.89
CA ARG A 435 -8.67 -22.13 24.60
C ARG A 435 -7.25 -22.54 24.96
N ALA A 436 -6.30 -22.39 24.04
CA ALA A 436 -4.89 -22.66 24.31
C ALA A 436 -4.36 -21.77 25.45
N LYS A 437 -4.77 -20.49 25.48
CA LYS A 437 -4.45 -19.58 26.60
C LYS A 437 -5.01 -20.06 27.93
N ILE A 438 -6.23 -20.61 27.97
CA ILE A 438 -6.76 -21.18 29.21
C ILE A 438 -5.91 -22.38 29.66
N SER A 439 -5.53 -23.28 28.74
CA SER A 439 -4.64 -24.41 29.08
C SER A 439 -3.31 -23.93 29.65
N TYR A 440 -2.75 -22.86 29.07
CA TYR A 440 -1.57 -22.17 29.59
C TYR A 440 -1.78 -21.63 31.02
N TYR A 441 -2.87 -20.91 31.27
CA TYR A 441 -3.20 -20.38 32.61
C TYR A 441 -3.43 -21.49 33.65
N GLN A 442 -3.87 -22.67 33.23
CA GLN A 442 -4.08 -23.83 34.09
C GLN A 442 -2.79 -24.64 34.34
N GLY A 443 -1.66 -24.27 33.71
CA GLY A 443 -0.40 -25.01 33.79
C GLY A 443 -0.34 -26.26 32.90
N ASP A 444 -1.36 -26.49 32.04
CA ASP A 444 -1.36 -27.59 31.07
C ASP A 444 -0.59 -27.19 29.80
N PHE A 445 0.72 -26.99 29.95
CA PHE A 445 1.59 -26.48 28.90
C PHE A 445 1.71 -27.43 27.71
N ASN A 446 1.68 -28.74 27.93
CA ASN A 446 1.70 -29.73 26.86
C ASN A 446 0.46 -29.61 25.97
N TRP A 447 -0.72 -29.45 26.58
CA TRP A 447 -1.95 -29.26 25.83
C TRP A 447 -2.03 -27.87 25.17
N ALA A 448 -1.52 -26.83 25.83
CA ALA A 448 -1.39 -25.50 25.23
C ALA A 448 -0.51 -25.58 23.95
N GLN A 449 0.66 -26.21 24.04
CA GLN A 449 1.57 -26.35 22.90
C GLN A 449 0.97 -27.14 21.75
N ALA A 450 0.30 -28.25 22.04
CA ALA A 450 -0.38 -29.03 20.99
C ALA A 450 -1.41 -28.21 20.22
N GLN A 451 -2.12 -27.29 20.89
CA GLN A 451 -3.06 -26.38 20.25
C GLN A 451 -2.34 -25.27 19.45
N LEU A 452 -1.30 -24.67 20.02
CA LEU A 452 -0.51 -23.60 19.41
C LEU A 452 0.24 -24.08 18.15
N ASP A 453 0.77 -25.30 18.15
CA ASP A 453 1.42 -25.92 16.98
C ASP A 453 0.53 -26.01 15.75
N VAL A 454 -0.78 -26.19 15.97
CA VAL A 454 -1.76 -26.16 14.87
C VAL A 454 -1.98 -24.72 14.40
N LEU A 455 -2.03 -23.75 15.32
CA LEU A 455 -2.31 -22.35 15.02
C LEU A 455 -1.13 -21.62 14.36
N LYS A 456 0.12 -22.01 14.67
CA LYS A 456 1.33 -21.53 13.98
C LYS A 456 1.29 -21.79 12.47
N LYS A 457 0.51 -22.79 12.03
CA LYS A 457 0.31 -23.15 10.61
C LYS A 457 -0.92 -22.48 9.99
N SER A 458 -1.59 -21.57 10.71
CA SER A 458 -2.77 -20.85 10.22
C SER A 458 -2.40 -19.86 9.11
N THR A 459 -3.30 -19.68 8.15
CA THR A 459 -3.17 -18.65 7.10
C THR A 459 -3.39 -17.23 7.63
N SER A 460 -3.99 -17.08 8.81
CA SER A 460 -4.11 -15.80 9.49
C SER A 460 -2.78 -15.42 10.16
N LYS A 461 -2.08 -14.46 9.57
CA LYS A 461 -0.78 -13.99 10.08
C LYS A 461 -0.84 -13.54 11.55
N LEU A 462 -1.90 -12.83 11.94
CA LEU A 462 -2.04 -12.37 13.33
C LEU A 462 -2.16 -13.53 14.32
N ILE A 463 -2.99 -14.53 14.00
CA ILE A 463 -3.16 -15.71 14.86
C ILE A 463 -1.88 -16.54 14.89
N ALA A 464 -1.23 -16.74 13.74
CA ALA A 464 0.03 -17.47 13.67
C ALA A 464 1.13 -16.81 14.50
N ASN A 465 1.22 -15.47 14.46
CA ASN A 465 2.18 -14.70 15.25
C ASN A 465 1.90 -14.79 16.74
N ASN A 466 0.65 -14.53 17.18
CA ASN A 466 0.28 -14.63 18.60
C ASN A 466 0.47 -16.05 19.14
N ALA A 467 0.18 -17.07 18.33
CA ALA A 467 0.40 -18.46 18.69
C ALA A 467 1.90 -18.79 18.78
N MET A 468 2.73 -18.21 17.92
CA MET A 468 4.19 -18.36 17.97
C MET A 468 4.75 -17.74 19.25
N GLU A 469 4.37 -16.50 19.58
CA GLU A 469 4.84 -15.79 20.77
C GLU A 469 4.57 -16.58 22.05
N LEU A 470 3.31 -17.02 22.26
CA LEU A 470 2.97 -17.83 23.44
C LEU A 470 3.66 -19.21 23.40
N SER A 471 3.85 -19.79 22.22
CA SER A 471 4.54 -21.07 22.08
C SER A 471 6.01 -20.95 22.49
N LEU A 472 6.71 -19.90 22.04
CA LEU A 472 8.12 -19.63 22.39
C LEU A 472 8.27 -19.37 23.89
N LEU A 473 7.44 -18.50 24.46
CA LEU A 473 7.41 -18.24 25.90
C LEU A 473 7.33 -19.54 26.73
N ILE A 474 6.50 -20.50 26.29
CA ILE A 474 6.38 -21.81 26.94
C ILE A 474 7.61 -22.71 26.65
N GLN A 475 8.14 -22.74 25.42
CA GLN A 475 9.27 -23.61 25.07
C GLN A 475 10.57 -23.19 25.75
N ASP A 476 10.87 -21.89 25.72
CA ASP A 476 12.15 -21.35 26.17
C ASP A 476 12.31 -21.50 27.69
N ASN A 477 11.19 -21.55 28.42
CA ASN A 477 11.15 -21.64 29.87
C ASN A 477 10.80 -23.03 30.44
N LEU A 478 10.57 -24.03 29.58
CA LEU A 478 10.31 -25.43 29.96
C LEU A 478 11.37 -26.40 29.42
N ASN A 479 12.63 -25.97 29.40
CA ASN A 479 13.76 -26.83 29.02
C ASN A 479 13.79 -28.14 29.82
N LEU A 480 14.38 -29.20 29.23
CA LEU A 480 14.33 -30.58 29.74
C LEU A 480 14.76 -30.76 31.21
N ASP A 481 15.56 -29.83 31.74
CA ASP A 481 16.11 -29.86 33.10
C ASP A 481 15.44 -28.87 34.07
N THR A 482 14.45 -28.07 33.65
CA THR A 482 13.74 -27.10 34.51
C THR A 482 12.42 -27.65 35.06
N THR A 483 12.08 -27.27 36.30
CA THR A 483 10.77 -27.62 36.90
C THR A 483 9.68 -26.71 36.35
N THR A 484 8.47 -27.23 36.13
CA THR A 484 7.32 -26.44 35.63
C THR A 484 6.84 -25.37 36.60
N VAL A 485 7.27 -25.41 37.86
CA VAL A 485 6.81 -24.57 38.97
C VAL A 485 6.88 -23.07 38.63
N THR A 486 8.01 -22.58 38.12
CA THR A 486 8.19 -21.16 37.79
C THR A 486 7.22 -20.72 36.69
N MET A 487 7.03 -21.57 35.67
CA MET A 487 6.10 -21.32 34.56
C MET A 487 4.64 -21.31 35.03
N GLU A 488 4.27 -22.19 35.98
CA GLU A 488 2.92 -22.21 36.58
C GLU A 488 2.65 -20.94 37.41
N ILE A 489 3.65 -20.45 38.15
CA ILE A 489 3.53 -19.18 38.88
C ILE A 489 3.31 -18.02 37.89
N PHE A 490 4.10 -17.98 36.82
CA PHE A 490 4.03 -16.93 35.82
C PHE A 490 2.70 -16.95 35.04
N SER A 491 2.25 -18.12 34.58
CA SER A 491 0.98 -18.24 33.85
C SER A 491 -0.23 -17.91 34.73
N ARG A 492 -0.16 -18.21 36.04
CA ARG A 492 -1.16 -17.76 37.03
C ARG A 492 -1.15 -16.24 37.18
N ALA A 493 0.03 -15.61 37.20
CA ALA A 493 0.11 -14.15 37.22
C ALA A 493 -0.51 -13.53 35.97
N ASP A 494 -0.28 -14.08 34.78
CA ASP A 494 -0.93 -13.62 33.54
C ASP A 494 -2.46 -13.73 33.61
N LEU A 495 -3.01 -14.78 34.21
CA LEU A 495 -4.46 -14.88 34.45
C LEU A 495 -4.96 -13.80 35.42
N LEU A 496 -4.21 -13.51 36.49
CA LEU A 496 -4.54 -12.43 37.43
C LEU A 496 -4.49 -11.06 36.73
N ILE A 497 -3.52 -10.82 35.84
CA ILE A 497 -3.46 -9.61 35.00
C ILE A 497 -4.69 -9.54 34.10
N TYR A 498 -5.06 -10.65 33.46
CA TYR A 498 -6.26 -10.73 32.62
C TYR A 498 -7.52 -10.37 33.41
N GLN A 499 -7.65 -10.87 34.64
CA GLN A 499 -8.74 -10.58 35.57
C GLN A 499 -8.65 -9.18 36.24
N ASN A 500 -7.66 -8.36 35.87
CA ASN A 500 -7.38 -7.06 36.47
C ASN A 500 -7.08 -7.11 38.00
N LYS A 501 -6.62 -8.25 38.51
CA LYS A 501 -6.14 -8.41 39.89
C LYS A 501 -4.66 -8.05 39.97
N LEU A 502 -4.35 -6.79 39.63
CA LEU A 502 -2.99 -6.32 39.38
C LEU A 502 -2.06 -6.46 40.59
N ASN A 503 -2.55 -6.23 41.81
CA ASN A 503 -1.73 -6.37 43.02
C ASN A 503 -1.39 -7.84 43.32
N GLU A 504 -2.36 -8.74 43.15
CA GLU A 504 -2.14 -10.19 43.33
C GLU A 504 -1.21 -10.73 42.25
N ALA A 505 -1.37 -10.27 41.00
CA ALA A 505 -0.46 -10.60 39.91
C ALA A 505 0.96 -10.16 40.20
N TYR A 506 1.15 -8.91 40.64
CA TYR A 506 2.47 -8.37 40.97
C TYR A 506 3.14 -9.19 42.07
N ALA A 507 2.43 -9.49 43.16
CA ALA A 507 2.94 -10.34 44.25
C ALA A 507 3.26 -11.77 43.79
N THR A 508 2.49 -12.31 42.85
CA THR A 508 2.76 -13.62 42.25
C THR A 508 4.05 -13.60 41.44
N LEU A 509 4.28 -12.57 40.63
CA LEU A 509 5.53 -12.39 39.86
C LEU A 509 6.73 -12.14 40.78
N ASP A 510 6.53 -11.42 41.88
CA ASP A 510 7.60 -11.11 42.84
C ASP A 510 8.21 -12.38 43.45
N SER A 511 7.40 -13.43 43.64
CA SER A 511 7.91 -14.73 44.10
C SER A 511 8.90 -15.38 43.12
N ILE A 512 8.75 -15.15 41.81
CA ILE A 512 9.72 -15.64 40.81
C ILE A 512 11.05 -14.91 40.99
N ILE A 513 10.99 -13.58 41.13
CA ILE A 513 12.18 -12.73 41.24
C ILE A 513 12.93 -12.99 42.55
N ILE A 514 12.22 -13.29 43.65
CA ILE A 514 12.84 -13.52 44.97
C ILE A 514 13.36 -14.95 45.10
N ASP A 515 12.55 -15.95 44.75
CA ASP A 515 12.85 -17.36 45.05
C ASP A 515 13.62 -18.06 43.92
N TYR A 516 13.63 -17.48 42.70
CA TYR A 516 14.20 -18.07 41.49
C TYR A 516 15.06 -17.07 40.69
N GLN A 517 15.92 -16.32 41.37
CA GLN A 517 16.73 -15.21 40.83
C GLN A 517 17.55 -15.54 39.56
N ASP A 518 18.00 -16.77 39.40
CA ASP A 518 18.81 -17.21 38.25
C ASP A 518 17.99 -17.86 37.12
N HIS A 519 16.66 -17.86 37.22
CA HIS A 519 15.80 -18.47 36.21
C HIS A 519 15.66 -17.55 34.98
N SER A 520 15.59 -18.15 33.80
CA SER A 520 15.34 -17.47 32.51
C SER A 520 13.98 -16.78 32.40
N LEU A 521 13.15 -16.81 33.45
CA LEU A 521 11.79 -16.24 33.43
C LEU A 521 11.74 -14.89 34.18
N VAL A 522 12.86 -14.47 34.74
CA VAL A 522 12.94 -13.29 35.62
C VAL A 522 12.76 -12.01 34.80
N ASP A 523 13.32 -11.93 33.59
CA ASP A 523 13.12 -10.78 32.70
C ASP A 523 11.69 -10.68 32.18
N GLU A 524 11.03 -11.79 31.83
CA GLU A 524 9.59 -11.75 31.50
C GLU A 524 8.77 -11.33 32.73
N ALA A 525 9.13 -11.79 33.94
CA ALA A 525 8.44 -11.42 35.17
C ALA A 525 8.59 -9.92 35.47
N LEU A 526 9.79 -9.37 35.31
CA LEU A 526 10.07 -7.93 35.42
C LEU A 526 9.28 -7.14 34.35
N PHE A 527 9.21 -7.65 33.13
CA PHE A 527 8.48 -6.99 32.04
C PHE A 527 6.97 -6.96 32.32
N ARG A 528 6.40 -8.05 32.82
CA ARG A 528 4.99 -8.08 33.26
C ARG A 528 4.73 -7.18 34.46
N GLN A 529 5.66 -7.11 35.42
CA GLN A 529 5.58 -6.17 36.54
C GLN A 529 5.61 -4.72 36.03
N TYR A 530 6.43 -4.41 35.02
CA TYR A 530 6.45 -3.10 34.35
C TYR A 530 5.07 -2.77 33.74
N ASP A 531 4.47 -3.69 32.99
CA ASP A 531 3.13 -3.51 32.41
C ASP A 531 2.07 -3.23 33.49
N ILE A 532 2.16 -3.94 34.63
CA ILE A 532 1.28 -3.72 35.78
C ILE A 532 1.47 -2.30 36.34
N LYS A 533 2.71 -1.86 36.56
CA LYS A 533 3.01 -0.54 37.12
C LYS A 533 2.55 0.59 36.20
N LEU A 534 2.69 0.42 34.89
CA LEU A 534 2.11 1.36 33.92
C LEU A 534 0.58 1.46 34.03
N LYS A 535 -0.12 0.33 34.14
CA LYS A 535 -1.58 0.31 34.34
C LYS A 535 -2.01 0.95 35.67
N GLN A 536 -1.14 0.93 36.68
CA GLN A 536 -1.34 1.60 37.97
C GLN A 536 -0.91 3.07 37.97
N GLU A 537 -0.48 3.60 36.82
CA GLU A 537 0.08 4.96 36.66
C GLU A 537 1.35 5.23 37.49
N LYS A 538 2.02 4.17 37.98
CA LYS A 538 3.28 4.25 38.74
C LYS A 538 4.47 4.20 37.79
N LYS A 539 4.71 5.31 37.10
CA LYS A 539 5.66 5.36 35.98
C LYS A 539 7.11 5.33 36.43
N GLU A 540 7.42 5.85 37.61
CA GLU A 540 8.75 5.76 38.23
C GLU A 540 9.11 4.29 38.50
N ASP A 541 8.25 3.55 39.23
CA ASP A 541 8.41 2.11 39.46
C ASP A 541 8.55 1.34 38.14
N ALA A 542 7.74 1.68 37.13
CA ALA A 542 7.80 1.06 35.81
C ALA A 542 9.16 1.28 35.13
N SER A 543 9.71 2.50 35.24
CA SER A 543 11.01 2.85 34.68
C SER A 543 12.17 2.09 35.34
N GLU A 544 12.09 1.89 36.66
CA GLU A 544 13.09 1.12 37.41
C GLU A 544 13.09 -0.36 37.03
N LEU A 545 11.91 -0.95 36.80
CA LEU A 545 11.80 -2.34 36.34
C LEU A 545 12.40 -2.54 34.95
N LEU A 546 12.21 -1.58 34.03
CA LEU A 546 12.86 -1.61 32.72
C LEU A 546 14.38 -1.45 32.82
N ASP A 547 14.86 -0.55 33.68
CA ASP A 547 16.30 -0.38 33.90
C ASP A 547 16.93 -1.68 34.46
N GLN A 548 16.20 -2.48 35.26
CA GLN A 548 16.68 -3.81 35.69
C GLN A 548 16.86 -4.77 34.51
N ILE A 549 15.89 -4.87 33.60
CA ILE A 549 15.99 -5.71 32.40
C ILE A 549 17.18 -5.26 31.53
N ILE A 550 17.30 -3.95 31.29
CA ILE A 550 18.36 -3.38 30.45
C ILE A 550 19.75 -3.64 31.04
N ASN A 551 19.90 -3.57 32.36
CA ASN A 551 21.20 -3.73 33.02
C ASN A 551 21.61 -5.19 33.24
N PHE A 552 20.66 -6.07 33.59
CA PHE A 552 20.96 -7.45 33.99
C PHE A 552 20.66 -8.49 32.92
N PHE A 553 19.78 -8.18 31.96
CA PHE A 553 19.29 -9.10 30.93
C PHE A 553 19.51 -8.55 29.52
N SER A 554 20.53 -7.71 29.32
CA SER A 554 20.86 -7.07 28.03
C SER A 554 21.15 -8.03 26.87
N PHE A 555 21.43 -9.30 27.18
CA PHE A 555 21.71 -10.37 26.22
C PHE A 555 20.45 -11.16 25.80
N ASP A 556 19.34 -10.98 26.52
CA ASP A 556 18.11 -11.73 26.29
C ASP A 556 17.21 -11.09 25.23
N ILE A 557 16.22 -11.84 24.76
CA ILE A 557 15.31 -11.47 23.67
C ILE A 557 14.48 -10.24 24.02
N LEU A 558 14.18 -9.99 25.31
CA LEU A 558 13.41 -8.82 25.75
C LEU A 558 14.23 -7.54 25.91
N ALA A 559 15.55 -7.58 25.70
CA ALA A 559 16.41 -6.42 25.95
C ALA A 559 16.07 -5.23 25.05
N ASP A 560 15.73 -5.45 23.79
CA ASP A 560 15.35 -4.39 22.85
C ASP A 560 13.92 -3.87 23.11
N ASP A 561 12.96 -4.75 23.44
CA ASP A 561 11.63 -4.38 23.93
C ASP A 561 11.72 -3.45 25.14
N ALA A 562 12.50 -3.83 26.15
CA ALA A 562 12.67 -3.05 27.38
C ALA A 562 13.33 -1.69 27.11
N LYS A 563 14.38 -1.64 26.28
CA LYS A 563 15.03 -0.40 25.86
C LYS A 563 14.06 0.53 25.13
N PHE A 564 13.25 -0.02 24.22
CA PHE A 564 12.30 0.77 23.45
C PHE A 564 11.20 1.33 24.35
N ALA A 565 10.63 0.50 25.21
CA ALA A 565 9.65 0.91 26.21
C ALA A 565 10.20 2.02 27.14
N GLN A 566 11.45 1.88 27.58
CA GLN A 566 12.10 2.86 28.45
C GLN A 566 12.33 4.18 27.71
N ALA A 567 12.78 4.12 26.45
CA ALA A 567 12.94 5.30 25.60
C ALA A 567 11.61 6.06 25.44
N GLN A 568 10.52 5.34 25.21
CA GLN A 568 9.19 5.93 25.10
C GLN A 568 8.71 6.58 26.40
N LEU A 569 9.02 5.99 27.55
CA LEU A 569 8.66 6.55 28.85
C LEU A 569 9.46 7.84 29.13
N GLN A 570 10.76 7.84 28.83
CA GLN A 570 11.63 9.01 28.94
C GLN A 570 11.19 10.14 28.00
N GLU A 571 10.87 9.83 26.74
CA GLU A 571 10.39 10.81 25.75
C GLU A 571 9.02 11.39 26.12
N ASN A 572 8.03 10.53 26.35
CA ASN A 572 6.64 10.96 26.40
C ASN A 572 6.23 11.45 27.80
N HIS A 573 6.76 10.82 28.85
CA HIS A 573 6.36 11.12 30.22
C HIS A 573 7.36 12.01 30.94
N PHE A 574 8.60 11.56 31.10
CA PHE A 574 9.62 12.30 31.85
C PHE A 574 10.19 13.49 31.08
N LYS A 575 9.90 13.60 29.77
CA LYS A 575 10.43 14.63 28.87
C LYS A 575 11.97 14.71 28.88
N ASN A 576 12.63 13.59 29.18
CA ASN A 576 14.07 13.46 29.18
C ASN A 576 14.55 13.03 27.79
N ILE A 577 14.71 14.03 26.92
CA ILE A 577 15.04 13.84 25.49
C ILE A 577 16.44 13.22 25.32
N ASP A 578 17.39 13.56 26.20
CA ASP A 578 18.76 13.04 26.15
C ASP A 578 18.79 11.53 26.41
N LYS A 579 18.20 11.07 27.54
CA LYS A 579 18.12 9.64 27.86
C LYS A 579 17.31 8.86 26.83
N ALA A 580 16.20 9.44 26.33
CA ALA A 580 15.41 8.80 25.28
C ALA A 580 16.21 8.62 23.98
N SER A 581 16.97 9.65 23.57
CA SER A 581 17.81 9.59 22.37
C SER A 581 18.93 8.56 22.49
N GLU A 582 19.56 8.47 23.66
CA GLU A 582 20.60 7.46 23.94
C GLU A 582 20.05 6.04 23.78
N LEU A 583 18.88 5.75 24.37
CA LEU A 583 18.25 4.43 24.28
C LEU A 583 17.84 4.08 22.84
N TYR A 584 17.27 5.03 22.09
CA TYR A 584 16.95 4.79 20.68
C TYR A 584 18.23 4.57 19.84
N GLN A 585 19.30 5.31 20.10
CA GLN A 585 20.59 5.14 19.43
C GLN A 585 21.21 3.79 19.73
N ASP A 586 21.09 3.31 20.96
CA ASP A 586 21.60 2.02 21.39
C ASP A 586 20.90 0.87 20.64
N ILE A 587 19.57 0.92 20.51
CA ILE A 587 18.81 -0.04 19.66
C ILE A 587 19.33 -0.01 18.22
N ILE A 588 19.57 1.18 17.66
CA ILE A 588 20.07 1.33 16.28
C ILE A 588 21.45 0.69 16.08
N SER A 589 22.30 0.78 17.10
CA SER A 589 23.70 0.38 17.02
C SER A 589 23.88 -1.10 17.35
N ASN A 590 23.20 -1.57 18.40
CA ASN A 590 23.45 -2.85 19.03
C ASN A 590 22.34 -3.89 18.80
N HIS A 591 21.16 -3.48 18.30
CA HIS A 591 20.00 -4.36 18.09
C HIS A 591 19.47 -4.26 16.65
N GLN A 592 20.30 -4.63 15.67
CA GLN A 592 19.98 -4.48 14.25
C GLN A 592 18.85 -5.39 13.76
N ASP A 593 18.59 -6.49 14.46
CA ASP A 593 17.50 -7.42 14.16
C ASP A 593 16.20 -7.09 14.91
N SER A 594 16.22 -6.02 15.73
CA SER A 594 15.05 -5.59 16.52
C SER A 594 13.87 -5.20 15.63
N PHE A 595 12.67 -5.63 16.07
CA PHE A 595 11.41 -5.16 15.49
C PHE A 595 11.27 -3.62 15.56
N PHE A 596 11.86 -2.99 16.58
CA PHE A 596 11.75 -1.55 16.83
C PHE A 596 12.79 -0.69 16.11
N LEU A 597 13.73 -1.29 15.36
CA LEU A 597 14.82 -0.56 14.71
C LEU A 597 14.33 0.61 13.85
N SER A 598 13.33 0.37 13.01
CA SER A 598 12.82 1.40 12.09
C SER A 598 12.13 2.57 12.80
N GLU A 599 11.34 2.28 13.84
CA GLU A 599 10.68 3.35 14.60
C GLU A 599 11.68 4.09 15.49
N SER A 600 12.66 3.39 16.06
CA SER A 600 13.76 4.00 16.83
C SER A 600 14.55 5.00 15.99
N ARG A 601 14.89 4.67 14.73
CA ARG A 601 15.55 5.62 13.79
C ARG A 601 14.72 6.88 13.55
N LYS A 602 13.41 6.70 13.38
CA LYS A 602 12.49 7.80 13.12
C LYS A 602 12.37 8.70 14.35
N ARG A 603 12.19 8.11 15.54
CA ARG A 603 12.12 8.85 16.81
C ARG A 603 13.41 9.57 17.11
N TYR A 604 14.56 8.91 16.97
CA TYR A 604 15.88 9.50 17.15
C TYR A 604 16.07 10.76 16.30
N ARG A 605 15.70 10.72 15.01
CA ARG A 605 15.74 11.88 14.10
C ARG A 605 14.85 13.03 14.55
N ILE A 606 13.59 12.73 14.88
CA ILE A 606 12.63 13.71 15.40
C ILE A 606 13.17 14.42 16.65
N LEU A 607 13.75 13.66 17.58
CA LEU A 607 14.29 14.22 18.83
C LEU A 607 15.58 15.04 18.64
N ARG A 608 16.29 14.84 17.53
CA ARG A 608 17.50 15.58 17.16
C ARG A 608 17.24 16.73 16.18
N GLU A 609 15.98 16.95 15.79
CA GLU A 609 15.57 17.93 14.77
C GLU A 609 16.25 17.70 13.40
N GLU A 610 16.56 16.44 13.07
CA GLU A 610 17.06 15.97 11.76
C GLU A 610 15.94 15.35 10.91
#